data_AF-A0A916M9S3-F1
#
_entry.id   AF-A0A916M9S3-F1
#
_cell.length_a   1.000
_cell.length_b   1.000
_cell.length_c   1.000
_cell.angle_alpha   90.00
_cell.angle_beta   90.00
_cell.angle_gamma   90.00
#
_symmetry.space_group_name_H-M   'P 1'
#
loop_
_entity.id
_entity.type
_entity.pdbx_description
1 polymer ?
#
loop_
_entity_poly.entity_id
_entity_poly.type
_entity_poly.pdbx_seq_one_letter_code
_entity_poly.pdbx_strand_id
1 'polypeptide(L)'
;MPQKTFALTRGGPKELLVKWERNYRNLTITLGDQLVGTVSDASQLKRGATFTLPDSSRLDVSLERSRLNLSRNYLPLPETFKDPVNKISGAAGAAGAIAIFTLLVSFILPSTVFSSGNTRVDSATQGIQIVLAIVFMALALAIGFKQKWALWVALIIYGIDTVLIVIGGVSGAMGGAALGVHVAALWILYQGFDGFSQYEAEQAMLLKSSIQKQPSPSDQ
;
A
#
# COMPACT_ATOMS: atom_id res chain seq x y z
N MET A 1 22.39 -12.96 11.09
CA MET A 1 22.23 -11.48 11.03
C MET A 1 21.28 -11.15 9.89
N PRO A 2 20.14 -10.48 10.14
CA PRO A 2 19.29 -9.95 9.08
C PRO A 2 20.04 -9.00 8.15
N GLN A 3 19.73 -9.07 6.85
CA GLN A 3 20.24 -8.14 5.85
C GLN A 3 19.16 -7.86 4.80
N LYS A 4 19.16 -6.64 4.25
CA LYS A 4 18.27 -6.25 3.15
C LYS A 4 19.01 -5.34 2.19
N THR A 5 18.83 -5.56 0.90
CA THR A 5 19.37 -4.73 -0.18
C THR A 5 18.28 -3.83 -0.74
N PHE A 6 18.66 -2.61 -1.11
CA PHE A 6 17.77 -1.60 -1.69
C PHE A 6 18.39 -1.03 -2.96
N ALA A 7 17.55 -0.69 -3.93
CA ALA A 7 17.96 0.09 -5.09
C ALA A 7 17.93 1.58 -4.74
N LEU A 8 18.93 2.35 -5.19
CA LEU A 8 18.96 3.80 -4.99
C LEU A 8 17.95 4.55 -5.86
N THR A 9 17.55 3.96 -6.98
CA THR A 9 16.57 4.48 -7.94
C THR A 9 15.59 3.37 -8.33
N ARG A 10 14.38 3.74 -8.75
CA ARG A 10 13.37 2.76 -9.16
C ARG A 10 13.85 2.01 -10.41
N GLY A 11 13.91 0.67 -10.33
CA GLY A 11 14.43 -0.19 -11.40
C GLY A 11 15.97 -0.19 -11.54
N GLY A 12 16.68 0.52 -10.66
CA GLY A 12 18.15 0.54 -10.63
C GLY A 12 18.77 -0.68 -9.93
N PRO A 13 20.11 -0.80 -9.97
CA PRO A 13 20.82 -1.88 -9.31
C PRO A 13 20.66 -1.78 -7.78
N LYS A 14 20.52 -2.95 -7.13
CA LYS A 14 20.35 -3.06 -5.66
C LYS A 14 21.70 -3.00 -4.95
N GLU A 15 22.26 -1.81 -4.87
CA GLU A 15 23.63 -1.59 -4.36
C GLU A 15 23.67 -1.21 -2.87
N LEU A 16 22.57 -0.74 -2.29
CA LEU A 16 22.54 -0.32 -0.89
C LEU A 16 22.22 -1.52 0.02
N LEU A 17 23.24 -2.04 0.70
CA LEU A 17 23.15 -3.14 1.63
C LEU A 17 23.01 -2.62 3.07
N VAL A 18 21.96 -3.06 3.75
CA VAL A 18 21.70 -2.75 5.16
C VAL A 18 21.74 -4.05 5.94
N LYS A 19 22.66 -4.16 6.90
CA LYS A 19 22.83 -5.31 7.80
C LYS A 19 22.55 -4.87 9.23
N TRP A 20 21.91 -5.71 10.03
CA TRP A 20 21.67 -5.39 11.44
C TRP A 20 21.61 -6.64 12.30
N GLU A 21 21.70 -6.46 13.62
CA GLU A 21 21.48 -7.51 14.61
C GLU A 21 20.05 -7.47 15.18
N ARG A 22 19.75 -8.37 16.12
CA ARG A 22 18.44 -8.40 16.79
C ARG A 22 18.09 -7.02 17.35
N ASN A 23 16.83 -6.61 17.18
CA ASN A 23 16.33 -5.29 17.58
C ASN A 23 17.06 -4.10 16.93
N TYR A 24 17.59 -4.26 15.71
CA TYR A 24 18.24 -3.18 14.94
C TYR A 24 19.49 -2.58 15.61
N ARG A 25 20.21 -3.38 16.41
CA ARG A 25 21.53 -3.01 16.91
C ARG A 25 22.60 -3.20 15.84
N ASN A 26 23.69 -2.45 15.96
CA ASN A 26 24.85 -2.54 15.07
C ASN A 26 24.44 -2.55 13.59
N LEU A 27 23.57 -1.62 13.21
CA LEU A 27 23.12 -1.49 11.84
C LEU A 27 24.25 -0.91 11.00
N THR A 28 24.64 -1.63 9.96
CA THR A 28 25.70 -1.25 9.03
C THR A 28 25.11 -0.98 7.66
N ILE A 29 25.49 0.14 7.07
CA ILE A 29 25.04 0.57 5.74
C ILE A 29 26.25 0.57 4.81
N THR A 30 26.14 -0.18 3.72
CA THR A 30 27.18 -0.30 2.70
C THR A 30 26.55 0.03 1.35
N LEU A 31 27.23 0.83 0.53
CA LEU A 31 26.86 1.07 -0.85
C LEU A 31 27.90 0.42 -1.76
N GLY A 32 27.50 -0.65 -2.46
CA GLY A 32 28.46 -1.55 -3.12
C GLY A 32 29.42 -2.14 -2.08
N ASP A 33 30.71 -1.82 -2.22
CA ASP A 33 31.76 -2.23 -1.29
C ASP A 33 32.18 -1.12 -0.30
N GLN A 34 31.55 0.06 -0.37
CA GLN A 34 31.91 1.19 0.48
C GLN A 34 31.03 1.29 1.72
N LEU A 35 31.65 1.32 2.91
CA LEU A 35 30.96 1.60 4.16
C LEU A 35 30.48 3.06 4.18
N VAL A 36 29.17 3.26 4.25
CA VAL A 36 28.54 4.58 4.34
C VAL A 36 28.43 5.03 5.80
N GLY A 37 28.10 4.09 6.69
CA GLY A 37 28.00 4.39 8.12
C GLY A 37 27.45 3.24 8.94
N THR A 38 27.49 3.42 10.26
CA THR A 38 26.97 2.48 11.24
C THR A 38 26.10 3.19 12.27
N VAL A 39 25.10 2.48 12.77
CA VAL A 39 24.21 2.90 13.84
C VAL A 39 24.28 1.85 14.94
N SER A 40 24.78 2.24 16.12
CA SER A 40 25.01 1.30 17.21
C SER A 40 23.71 0.82 17.86
N ASP A 41 22.70 1.67 17.94
CA ASP A 41 21.46 1.36 18.66
C ASP A 41 20.18 1.83 17.94
N ALA A 42 19.10 1.08 18.15
CA ALA A 42 17.79 1.36 17.59
C ALA A 42 17.20 2.70 18.06
N SER A 43 17.61 3.22 19.23
CA SER A 43 17.20 4.54 19.68
C SER A 43 17.65 5.66 18.74
N GLN A 44 18.83 5.53 18.11
CA GLN A 44 19.30 6.47 17.09
C GLN A 44 18.45 6.38 15.82
N LEU A 45 18.07 5.17 15.40
CA LEU A 45 17.17 4.98 14.26
C LEU A 45 15.77 5.56 14.54
N LYS A 46 15.26 5.47 15.77
CA LYS A 46 13.97 6.09 16.14
C LYS A 46 14.01 7.61 16.06
N ARG A 47 15.15 8.24 16.35
CA ARG A 47 15.36 9.70 16.19
C ARG A 47 15.59 10.11 14.73
N GLY A 48 15.95 9.16 13.88
CA GLY A 48 16.42 9.42 12.53
C GLY A 48 17.93 9.65 12.52
N ALA A 49 18.63 8.88 11.69
CA ALA A 49 20.06 9.03 11.42
C ALA A 49 20.24 9.49 9.97
N THR A 50 21.15 10.44 9.74
CA THR A 50 21.46 10.95 8.41
C THR A 50 22.90 10.60 8.05
N PHE A 51 23.09 10.12 6.83
CA PHE A 51 24.39 9.79 6.26
C PHE A 51 24.58 10.51 4.92
N THR A 52 25.82 10.81 4.58
CA THR A 52 26.18 11.33 3.27
C THR A 52 26.69 10.18 2.41
N LEU A 53 26.08 9.98 1.25
CA LEU A 53 26.48 8.99 0.25
C LEU A 53 27.72 9.48 -0.52
N PRO A 54 28.47 8.59 -1.20
CA PRO A 54 29.67 8.96 -1.97
C PRO A 54 29.40 9.98 -3.09
N ASP A 55 28.17 10.00 -3.61
CA ASP A 55 27.69 10.97 -4.60
C ASP A 55 27.19 12.29 -3.98
N SER A 56 27.57 12.57 -2.73
CA SER A 56 27.15 13.73 -1.93
C SER A 56 25.65 13.82 -1.64
N SER A 57 24.86 12.78 -1.99
CA SER A 57 23.44 12.77 -1.66
C SER A 57 23.19 12.39 -0.20
N ARG A 58 22.07 12.86 0.34
CA ARG A 58 21.68 12.62 1.74
C ARG A 58 20.88 11.32 1.84
N LEU A 59 21.28 10.41 2.72
CA LEU A 59 20.54 9.21 3.09
C LEU A 59 20.00 9.36 4.51
N ASP A 60 18.69 9.40 4.67
CA ASP A 60 18.02 9.40 5.96
C ASP A 60 17.50 7.99 6.28
N VAL A 61 17.83 7.52 7.47
CA VAL A 61 17.50 6.19 7.96
C VAL A 61 16.73 6.34 9.27
N SER A 62 15.51 5.80 9.29
CA SER A 62 14.63 5.89 10.45
C SER A 62 13.98 4.54 10.73
N LEU A 63 13.59 4.32 11.99
CA LEU A 63 12.82 3.16 12.42
C LEU A 63 11.41 3.59 12.83
N GLU A 64 10.41 3.20 12.05
CA GLU A 64 9.00 3.53 12.28
C GLU A 64 8.16 2.24 12.34
N ARG A 65 7.34 2.07 13.38
CA ARG A 65 6.51 0.87 13.60
C ARG A 65 7.28 -0.45 13.46
N SER A 66 8.51 -0.49 13.98
CA SER A 66 9.43 -1.64 13.87
C SER A 66 9.80 -2.01 12.44
N ARG A 67 9.79 -1.07 11.50
CA ARG A 67 10.25 -1.24 10.12
C ARG A 67 11.28 -0.16 9.77
N LEU A 68 12.35 -0.57 9.09
CA LEU A 68 13.35 0.36 8.55
C LEU A 68 12.75 1.15 7.40
N ASN A 69 12.89 2.46 7.50
CA ASN A 69 12.50 3.41 6.48
C ASN A 69 13.76 4.16 6.03
N LEU A 70 14.08 4.04 4.74
CA LEU A 70 15.23 4.71 4.15
C LEU A 70 14.72 5.70 3.09
N SER A 71 15.26 6.90 3.11
CA SER A 71 14.97 7.93 2.12
C SER A 71 16.24 8.57 1.63
N ARG A 72 16.31 8.87 0.34
CA ARG A 72 17.41 9.57 -0.30
C ARG A 72 16.95 10.94 -0.75
N ASN A 73 17.61 12.01 -0.32
CA ASN A 73 17.21 13.40 -0.59
C ASN A 73 15.71 13.63 -0.31
N TYR A 74 15.24 13.19 0.86
CA TYR A 74 13.83 13.27 1.30
C TYR A 74 12.82 12.41 0.50
N LEU A 75 13.24 11.67 -0.53
CA LEU A 75 12.40 10.74 -1.27
C LEU A 75 12.55 9.32 -0.71
N PRO A 76 11.45 8.58 -0.45
CA PRO A 76 11.53 7.21 0.03
C PRO A 76 12.22 6.32 -1.01
N LEU A 77 13.12 5.44 -0.56
CA LEU A 77 13.75 4.48 -1.44
C LEU A 77 12.72 3.44 -1.92
N PRO A 78 12.83 2.94 -3.17
CA PRO A 78 12.02 1.85 -3.66
C PRO A 78 12.04 0.66 -2.69
N GLU A 79 10.90 -0.03 -2.53
CA GLU A 79 10.76 -1.21 -1.65
C GLU A 79 10.91 -0.92 -0.13
N THR A 80 10.85 0.35 0.29
CA THR A 80 10.71 0.72 1.71
C THR A 80 9.25 0.78 2.15
N PHE A 81 9.01 0.82 3.47
CA PHE A 81 7.66 0.84 4.04
C PHE A 81 6.83 2.05 3.58
N LYS A 82 7.49 3.17 3.26
CA LYS A 82 6.84 4.38 2.72
C LYS A 82 6.75 4.39 1.20
N ASP A 83 7.09 3.30 0.51
CA ASP A 83 6.94 3.24 -0.95
C ASP A 83 5.46 3.42 -1.32
N PRO A 84 5.11 4.46 -2.10
CA PRO A 84 3.73 4.70 -2.52
C PRO A 84 3.15 3.50 -3.27
N VAL A 85 3.98 2.70 -3.94
CA VAL A 85 3.55 1.50 -4.65
C VAL A 85 2.99 0.47 -3.68
N ASN A 86 3.57 0.33 -2.48
CA ASN A 86 3.06 -0.62 -1.48
C ASN A 86 1.68 -0.20 -0.96
N LYS A 87 1.41 1.11 -0.84
CA LYS A 87 0.09 1.62 -0.44
C LYS A 87 -0.96 1.39 -1.52
N ILE A 88 -0.61 1.64 -2.79
CA ILE A 88 -1.51 1.40 -3.94
C ILE A 88 -1.80 -0.10 -4.08
N SER A 89 -0.78 -0.96 -3.99
CA SER A 89 -0.94 -2.42 -4.02
C SER A 89 -1.76 -2.94 -2.84
N GLY A 90 -1.63 -2.33 -1.66
CA GLY A 90 -2.46 -2.63 -0.50
C GLY A 90 -3.94 -2.33 -0.75
N ALA A 91 -4.25 -1.16 -1.33
CA ALA A 91 -5.61 -0.80 -1.71
C ALA A 91 -6.19 -1.71 -2.81
N ALA A 92 -5.39 -2.04 -3.83
CA ALA A 92 -5.77 -3.01 -4.86
C ALA A 92 -6.06 -4.39 -4.24
N GLY A 93 -5.20 -4.85 -3.33
CA GLY A 93 -5.38 -6.10 -2.59
C GLY A 93 -6.63 -6.11 -1.73
N ALA A 94 -6.95 -5.01 -1.06
CA ALA A 94 -8.19 -4.88 -0.28
C ALA A 94 -9.44 -4.96 -1.17
N ALA A 95 -9.47 -4.23 -2.30
CA ALA A 95 -10.56 -4.31 -3.27
C ALA A 95 -10.72 -5.74 -3.83
N GLY A 96 -9.61 -6.41 -4.14
CA GLY A 96 -9.61 -7.80 -4.59
C GLY A 96 -10.10 -8.78 -3.52
N ALA A 97 -9.72 -8.58 -2.26
CA ALA A 97 -10.20 -9.38 -1.14
C ALA A 97 -11.71 -9.22 -0.92
N ILE A 98 -12.23 -7.98 -1.02
CA ILE A 98 -13.67 -7.71 -1.01
C ILE A 98 -14.36 -8.48 -2.13
N ALA A 99 -13.85 -8.41 -3.37
CA ALA A 99 -14.42 -9.13 -4.51
C ALA A 99 -14.50 -10.64 -4.28
N ILE A 100 -13.40 -11.25 -3.82
CA ILE A 100 -13.35 -12.68 -3.51
C ILE A 100 -14.33 -13.03 -2.39
N PHE A 101 -14.35 -12.24 -1.33
CA PHE A 101 -15.24 -12.48 -0.20
C PHE A 101 -16.71 -12.39 -0.59
N THR A 102 -17.11 -11.36 -1.33
CA THR A 102 -18.48 -11.19 -1.84
C THR A 102 -18.88 -12.36 -2.75
N LEU A 103 -17.96 -12.85 -3.57
CA LEU A 103 -18.18 -14.03 -4.41
C LEU A 103 -18.37 -15.29 -3.56
N LEU A 104 -17.50 -15.54 -2.58
CA LEU A 104 -17.62 -16.69 -1.68
C LEU A 104 -18.96 -16.69 -0.92
N VAL A 105 -19.35 -15.54 -0.38
CA VAL A 105 -20.65 -15.32 0.28
C VAL A 105 -21.80 -15.68 -0.67
N SER A 106 -21.73 -15.21 -1.92
CA SER A 106 -22.77 -15.45 -2.94
C SER A 106 -22.90 -16.91 -3.37
N PHE A 107 -21.83 -17.71 -3.26
CA PHE A 107 -21.82 -19.12 -3.65
C PHE A 107 -22.11 -20.07 -2.47
N ILE A 108 -21.65 -19.75 -1.25
CA ILE A 108 -21.67 -20.67 -0.11
C ILE A 108 -22.94 -20.53 0.74
N LEU A 109 -23.44 -19.31 0.95
CA LEU A 109 -24.61 -19.07 1.82
C LEU A 109 -25.94 -19.60 1.27
N PRO A 110 -26.21 -19.57 -0.06
CA PRO A 110 -27.48 -20.08 -0.58
C PRO A 110 -27.70 -21.58 -0.34
N SER A 111 -26.63 -22.36 -0.13
CA SER A 111 -26.72 -23.82 -0.01
C SER A 111 -26.85 -24.35 1.42
N THR A 112 -26.60 -23.53 2.45
CA THR A 112 -26.45 -24.03 3.84
C THR A 112 -27.39 -23.40 4.87
N VAL A 113 -27.88 -22.16 4.65
CA VAL A 113 -28.57 -21.41 5.73
C VAL A 113 -30.10 -21.32 5.54
N PHE A 114 -30.64 -21.61 4.36
CA PHE A 114 -32.05 -21.27 4.04
C PHE A 114 -32.96 -22.46 3.67
N SER A 115 -32.72 -23.65 4.24
CA SER A 115 -33.66 -24.78 4.15
C SER A 115 -34.82 -24.71 5.16
N SER A 116 -34.77 -23.80 6.16
CA SER A 116 -35.92 -23.51 7.03
C SER A 116 -36.81 -22.45 6.36
N GLY A 117 -37.95 -22.88 5.83
CA GLY A 117 -38.79 -22.11 4.91
C GLY A 117 -39.22 -20.72 5.39
N ASN A 118 -38.77 -19.67 4.69
CA ASN A 118 -39.62 -18.61 4.12
C ASN A 118 -38.84 -17.47 3.45
N THR A 119 -37.52 -17.45 3.53
CA THR A 119 -36.71 -16.45 2.82
C THR A 119 -35.91 -17.13 1.73
N ARG A 120 -36.59 -17.45 0.61
CA ARG A 120 -35.88 -17.65 -0.65
C ARG A 120 -35.15 -16.34 -0.93
N VAL A 121 -33.82 -16.36 -0.82
CA VAL A 121 -32.98 -15.30 -1.38
C VAL A 121 -33.35 -15.25 -2.86
N ASP A 122 -34.03 -14.18 -3.27
CA ASP A 122 -34.48 -14.01 -4.65
C ASP A 122 -33.26 -14.14 -5.56
N SER A 123 -33.37 -14.93 -6.63
CA SER A 123 -32.27 -15.13 -7.59
C SER A 123 -31.77 -13.81 -8.15
N ALA A 124 -32.63 -12.78 -8.17
CA ALA A 124 -32.27 -11.40 -8.47
C ALA A 124 -31.19 -10.84 -7.52
N THR A 125 -31.33 -11.03 -6.20
CA THR A 125 -30.36 -10.53 -5.22
C THR A 125 -29.01 -11.25 -5.30
N GLN A 126 -29.02 -12.54 -5.62
CA GLN A 126 -27.79 -13.30 -5.84
C GLN A 126 -27.05 -12.82 -7.10
N GLY A 127 -27.79 -12.54 -8.18
CA GLY A 127 -27.21 -11.98 -9.41
C GLY A 127 -26.53 -10.63 -9.18
N ILE A 128 -27.15 -9.75 -8.39
CA ILE A 128 -26.59 -8.44 -8.05
C ILE A 128 -25.25 -8.58 -7.31
N GLN A 129 -25.14 -9.50 -6.35
CA GLN A 129 -23.90 -9.71 -5.60
C GLN A 129 -22.76 -10.24 -6.47
N ILE A 130 -23.06 -11.12 -7.44
CA ILE A 130 -22.07 -11.60 -8.41
C ILE A 130 -21.57 -10.45 -9.29
N VAL A 131 -22.49 -9.61 -9.79
CA VAL A 131 -22.12 -8.42 -10.57
C VAL A 131 -21.25 -7.49 -9.74
N LEU A 132 -21.61 -7.25 -8.48
CA LEU A 132 -20.84 -6.41 -7.57
C LEU A 132 -19.42 -6.96 -7.34
N ALA A 133 -19.28 -8.28 -7.15
CA ALA A 133 -17.98 -8.93 -7.03
C ALA A 133 -17.11 -8.73 -8.29
N ILE A 134 -17.69 -8.86 -9.48
CA ILE A 134 -17.01 -8.61 -10.75
C ILE A 134 -16.56 -7.14 -10.85
N VAL A 135 -17.43 -6.20 -10.46
CA VAL A 135 -17.10 -4.77 -10.44
C VAL A 135 -15.93 -4.49 -9.51
N PHE A 136 -15.93 -5.02 -8.29
CA PHE A 136 -14.80 -4.84 -7.37
C PHE A 136 -13.51 -5.48 -7.89
N MET A 137 -13.61 -6.61 -8.59
CA MET A 137 -12.45 -7.23 -9.23
C MET A 137 -11.87 -6.35 -10.35
N ALA A 138 -12.72 -5.76 -11.19
CA ALA A 138 -12.30 -4.81 -12.21
C ALA A 138 -11.67 -3.55 -11.59
N LEU A 139 -12.24 -3.04 -10.50
CA LEU A 139 -11.69 -1.90 -9.76
C LEU A 139 -10.34 -2.23 -9.12
N ALA A 140 -10.17 -3.43 -8.55
CA ALA A 140 -8.90 -3.89 -7.99
C ALA A 140 -7.79 -3.89 -9.05
N LEU A 141 -8.09 -4.40 -10.25
CA LEU A 141 -7.17 -4.36 -11.39
C LEU A 141 -6.86 -2.93 -11.82
N ALA A 142 -7.87 -2.06 -11.94
CA ALA A 142 -7.69 -0.66 -12.30
C ALA A 142 -6.84 0.10 -11.27
N ILE A 143 -7.02 -0.15 -9.97
CA ILE A 143 -6.15 0.40 -8.91
C ILE A 143 -4.73 -0.13 -9.07
N GLY A 144 -4.55 -1.42 -9.40
CA GLY A 144 -3.24 -2.01 -9.73
C GLY A 144 -2.57 -1.34 -10.94
N PHE A 145 -3.36 -0.94 -11.94
CA PHE A 145 -2.93 -0.11 -13.08
C PHE A 145 -2.79 1.39 -12.73
N LYS A 146 -2.77 1.72 -11.43
CA LYS A 146 -2.54 3.07 -10.91
C LYS A 146 -3.60 4.09 -11.38
N GLN A 147 -4.84 3.65 -11.54
CA GLN A 147 -5.96 4.53 -11.89
C GLN A 147 -6.61 5.12 -10.62
N LYS A 148 -6.46 6.42 -10.40
CA LYS A 148 -6.98 7.11 -9.21
C LYS A 148 -8.51 7.09 -9.10
N TRP A 149 -9.20 7.25 -10.23
CA TRP A 149 -10.66 7.28 -10.26
C TRP A 149 -11.26 5.95 -9.78
N ALA A 150 -10.58 4.82 -10.03
CA ALA A 150 -11.04 3.51 -9.59
C ALA A 150 -11.07 3.40 -8.06
N LEU A 151 -10.14 4.06 -7.37
CA LEU A 151 -10.11 4.08 -5.91
C LEU A 151 -11.26 4.91 -5.33
N TRP A 152 -11.59 6.05 -5.96
CA TRP A 152 -12.79 6.83 -5.61
C TRP A 152 -14.07 6.02 -5.76
N VAL A 153 -14.24 5.35 -6.90
CA VAL A 153 -15.42 4.53 -7.17
C VAL A 153 -15.52 3.37 -6.18
N ALA A 154 -14.43 2.65 -5.92
CA ALA A 154 -14.40 1.57 -4.93
C ALA A 154 -14.78 2.06 -3.53
N LEU A 155 -14.24 3.20 -3.11
CA LEU A 155 -14.56 3.78 -1.80
C LEU A 155 -16.04 4.16 -1.68
N ILE A 156 -16.62 4.78 -2.70
CA ILE A 156 -18.03 5.20 -2.69
C ILE A 156 -18.94 3.97 -2.63
N ILE A 157 -18.73 2.99 -3.52
CA ILE A 157 -19.56 1.78 -3.57
C ILE A 157 -19.48 1.03 -2.24
N TYR A 158 -18.27 0.81 -1.73
CA TYR A 158 -18.06 0.08 -0.49
C TYR A 158 -18.54 0.86 0.75
N GLY A 159 -18.45 2.19 0.72
CA GLY A 159 -19.00 3.07 1.75
C GLY A 159 -20.53 2.97 1.82
N ILE A 160 -21.21 3.00 0.67
CA ILE A 160 -22.67 2.80 0.60
C ILE A 160 -23.05 1.43 1.16
N ASP A 161 -22.37 0.37 0.75
CA ASP A 161 -22.61 -0.99 1.24
C ASP A 161 -22.44 -1.09 2.77
N THR A 162 -21.38 -0.48 3.31
CA THR A 162 -21.15 -0.41 4.76
C THR A 162 -22.30 0.31 5.49
N VAL A 163 -22.81 1.41 4.94
CA VAL A 163 -23.95 2.14 5.51
C VAL A 163 -25.23 1.29 5.46
N LEU A 164 -25.46 0.57 4.38
CA LEU A 164 -26.62 -0.33 4.26
C LEU A 164 -26.56 -1.45 5.31
N ILE A 165 -25.39 -2.01 5.59
CA ILE A 165 -25.21 -3.01 6.65
C ILE A 165 -25.53 -2.43 8.03
N VAL A 166 -25.10 -1.19 8.30
CA VAL A 166 -25.41 -0.50 9.56
C VAL A 166 -26.92 -0.29 9.71
N ILE A 167 -27.60 0.20 8.65
CA ILE A 167 -29.06 0.42 8.64
C ILE A 167 -29.81 -0.90 8.76
N GLY A 168 -29.32 -1.97 8.12
CA GLY A 168 -29.91 -3.30 8.14
C GLY A 168 -29.92 -3.97 9.51
N GLY A 169 -29.31 -3.36 10.52
CA GLY A 169 -29.34 -3.84 11.90
C GLY A 169 -28.23 -4.84 12.16
N VAL A 170 -27.16 -4.36 12.74
CA VAL A 170 -26.02 -5.20 13.12
C VAL A 170 -26.33 -5.84 14.48
N SER A 171 -27.04 -6.97 14.46
CA SER A 171 -27.41 -7.69 15.67
C SER A 171 -26.42 -8.84 15.98
N GLY A 172 -25.99 -8.91 17.24
CA GLY A 172 -25.17 -10.01 17.75
C GLY A 172 -23.68 -9.91 17.42
N ALA A 173 -22.92 -10.90 17.92
CA ALA A 173 -21.45 -10.91 17.82
C ALA A 173 -20.93 -10.97 16.37
N MET A 174 -21.62 -11.68 15.47
CA MET A 174 -21.22 -11.79 14.07
C MET A 174 -21.39 -10.46 13.31
N GLY A 175 -22.42 -9.67 13.65
CA GLY A 175 -22.62 -8.37 13.05
C GLY A 175 -21.49 -7.40 13.39
N GLY A 176 -21.09 -7.32 14.67
CA GLY A 176 -20.01 -6.43 15.10
C GLY A 176 -18.67 -6.76 14.42
N ALA A 177 -18.37 -8.06 14.25
CA ALA A 177 -17.19 -8.51 13.51
C ALA A 177 -17.25 -8.09 12.02
N ALA A 178 -18.42 -8.24 11.37
CA ALA A 178 -18.61 -7.83 9.99
C ALA A 178 -18.37 -6.32 9.81
N LEU A 179 -18.92 -5.47 10.69
CA LEU A 179 -18.64 -4.03 10.66
C LEU A 179 -17.15 -3.72 10.84
N GLY A 180 -16.47 -4.41 11.77
CA GLY A 180 -15.05 -4.22 11.99
C GLY A 180 -14.22 -4.48 10.72
N VAL A 181 -14.57 -5.53 9.96
CA VAL A 181 -13.92 -5.83 8.67
C VAL A 181 -14.19 -4.72 7.65
N HIS A 182 -15.42 -4.21 7.56
CA HIS A 182 -15.77 -3.13 6.63
C HIS A 182 -15.02 -1.83 6.94
N VAL A 183 -14.99 -1.44 8.21
CA VAL A 183 -14.25 -0.25 8.67
C VAL A 183 -12.75 -0.40 8.38
N ALA A 184 -12.18 -1.58 8.63
CA ALA A 184 -10.77 -1.85 8.34
C ALA A 184 -10.47 -1.79 6.83
N ALA A 185 -11.35 -2.34 5.99
CA ALA A 185 -11.20 -2.31 4.54
C ALA A 185 -11.33 -0.87 3.99
N LEU A 186 -12.31 -0.09 4.48
CA LEU A 186 -12.42 1.34 4.16
C LEU A 186 -11.16 2.12 4.52
N TRP A 187 -10.59 1.85 5.71
CA TRP A 187 -9.35 2.47 6.14
C TRP A 187 -8.16 2.13 5.22
N ILE A 188 -8.04 0.86 4.79
CA ILE A 188 -6.99 0.44 3.84
C ILE A 188 -7.19 1.10 2.46
N LEU A 189 -8.42 1.15 1.96
CA LEU A 189 -8.75 1.84 0.71
C LEU A 189 -8.41 3.33 0.80
N TYR A 190 -8.76 3.99 1.91
CA TYR A 190 -8.43 5.39 2.16
C TYR A 190 -6.92 5.65 2.13
N GLN A 191 -6.11 4.78 2.74
CA GLN A 191 -4.65 4.90 2.68
C GLN A 191 -4.07 4.83 1.26
N GLY A 192 -4.80 4.22 0.31
CA GLY A 192 -4.40 4.21 -1.08
C GLY A 192 -4.34 5.61 -1.71
N PHE A 193 -5.17 6.57 -1.25
CA PHE A 193 -5.11 7.97 -1.70
C PHE A 193 -3.78 8.62 -1.39
N ASP A 194 -3.26 8.44 -0.18
CA ASP A 194 -1.95 8.96 0.20
C ASP A 194 -0.84 8.39 -0.71
N GLY A 195 -0.92 7.09 -1.04
CA GLY A 195 0.01 6.46 -1.98
C GLY A 195 -0.05 7.09 -3.36
N PHE A 196 -1.25 7.36 -3.85
CA PHE A 196 -1.49 8.01 -5.14
C PHE A 196 -1.04 9.46 -5.20
N SER A 197 -1.22 10.24 -4.13
CA SER A 197 -0.72 11.61 -4.05
C SER A 197 0.81 11.64 -4.08
N GLN A 198 1.45 10.73 -3.34
CA GLN A 198 2.91 10.61 -3.30
C GLN A 198 3.48 10.17 -4.64
N TYR A 199 2.80 9.23 -5.32
CA TYR A 199 3.20 8.77 -6.65
C TYR A 199 3.14 9.89 -7.71
N GLU A 200 2.11 10.73 -7.69
CA GLU A 200 2.04 11.89 -8.60
C GLU A 200 3.10 12.94 -8.30
N ALA A 201 3.36 13.23 -7.02
CA ALA A 201 4.42 14.14 -6.63
C ALA A 201 5.79 13.66 -7.12
N GLU A 202 6.07 12.36 -7.00
CA GLU A 202 7.29 11.72 -7.51
C GLU A 202 7.40 11.90 -9.04
N GLN A 203 6.34 11.59 -9.79
CA GLN A 203 6.35 11.75 -11.24
C GLN A 203 6.53 13.22 -11.68
N ALA A 204 5.91 14.16 -10.97
CA ALA A 204 6.06 15.58 -11.25
C ALA A 204 7.50 16.06 -11.02
N MET A 205 8.18 15.56 -9.98
CA MET A 205 9.59 15.88 -9.73
C MET A 205 10.52 15.30 -10.79
N LEU A 206 10.29 14.04 -11.19
CA LEU A 206 11.08 13.40 -12.24
C LEU A 206 10.95 14.15 -13.57
N LEU A 207 9.72 14.54 -13.93
CA LEU A 207 9.46 15.32 -15.14
C LEU A 207 10.14 16.70 -15.10
N LYS A 208 10.12 17.39 -13.96
CA LYS A 208 10.86 18.66 -13.81
C LYS A 208 12.37 18.46 -13.97
N SER A 209 12.92 17.39 -13.41
CA SER A 209 14.35 17.09 -13.50
C SER A 209 14.82 16.73 -14.92
N SER A 210 13.96 16.12 -15.74
CA SER A 210 14.29 15.77 -17.13
C SER A 210 14.27 17.00 -18.05
N ILE A 211 13.35 17.94 -17.81
CA ILE A 211 13.29 19.21 -18.54
C ILE A 211 14.52 20.07 -18.23
N GLN A 212 14.93 20.15 -16.96
CA GLN A 212 16.07 21.00 -16.55
C GLN A 212 17.44 20.49 -17.03
N LYS A 213 17.54 19.20 -17.40
CA LYS A 213 18.77 18.60 -17.93
C LYS A 213 18.93 18.73 -19.45
N GLN A 214 17.97 19.29 -20.18
CA GLN A 214 18.19 19.59 -21.60
C GLN A 214 19.17 20.77 -21.71
N PRO A 215 20.34 20.60 -22.34
CA PRO A 215 21.30 21.69 -22.51
C PRO A 215 20.63 22.84 -23.28
N SER A 216 20.91 24.07 -22.86
CA SER A 216 20.38 25.24 -23.53
C SER A 216 20.84 25.20 -25.00
N PRO A 217 19.94 25.42 -25.98
CA PRO A 217 20.33 25.47 -27.40
C PRO A 217 21.30 26.62 -27.73
N SER A 218 21.64 27.47 -26.74
CA SER A 218 22.66 28.51 -26.84
C SER A 218 24.10 28.03 -26.54
N ASP A 219 24.26 26.78 -26.08
CA ASP A 219 25.58 26.19 -25.75
C ASP A 219 26.12 25.27 -26.87
N GLN A 220 25.51 25.30 -28.06
CA GLN A 220 26.00 24.70 -29.31
C GLN A 220 26.31 25.79 -30.34
#